data_AF-A0A2E0Z6S5-F1
#
_entry.id   AF-A0A2E0Z6S5-F1
#
_cell.length_a   1.000
_cell.length_b   1.000
_cell.length_c   1.000
_cell.angle_alpha   90.00
_cell.angle_beta   90.00
_cell.angle_gamma   90.00
#
_symmetry.space_group_name_H-M   'P 1'
#
loop_
_entity.id
_entity.type
_entity.pdbx_description
1 polymer ?
#
loop_
_entity_poly.entity_id
_entity_poly.type
_entity_poly.pdbx_seq_one_letter_code
_entity_poly.pdbx_strand_id
1 'polypeptide(L)'
;MTIQEKKKLTLRLNKQLIEQAKQYAAKHNLSVSELVETYFLNLKDTDADDHTTLVQQLTGILPESADVEQIYGEHLVDKYGK
;
A
#
# COMPACT_ATOMS: atom_id res chain seq x y z
N MET A 1 27.19 -4.37 3.05
CA MET A 1 26.21 -5.24 2.35
C MET A 1 25.68 -6.23 3.37
N THR A 2 24.53 -5.93 3.99
CA THR A 2 23.98 -6.77 5.07
C THR A 2 23.33 -7.98 4.46
N ILE A 3 23.97 -9.15 4.58
CA ILE A 3 23.36 -10.42 4.20
C ILE A 3 22.39 -10.78 5.34
N GLN A 4 21.10 -10.50 5.15
CA GLN A 4 20.05 -11.02 6.03
C GLN A 4 19.90 -12.53 5.75
N GLU A 5 19.99 -13.35 6.80
CA GLU A 5 19.73 -14.80 6.70
C GLU A 5 18.29 -15.04 6.23
N LYS A 6 18.14 -15.67 5.06
CA LYS A 6 16.83 -16.10 4.54
C LYS A 6 16.47 -17.48 5.09
N LYS A 7 15.32 -17.60 5.76
CA LYS A 7 14.76 -18.87 6.26
C LYS A 7 13.55 -19.28 5.44
N LYS A 8 13.43 -20.57 5.14
CA LYS A 8 12.27 -21.14 4.42
C LYS A 8 11.09 -21.33 5.38
N LEU A 9 9.93 -20.80 5.00
CA LEU A 9 8.66 -21.01 5.68
C LEU A 9 7.74 -21.83 4.75
N THR A 10 7.17 -22.93 5.24
CA THR A 10 6.22 -23.76 4.46
C THR A 10 4.84 -23.63 5.07
N LEU A 11 3.87 -23.13 4.30
CA LEU A 11 2.50 -22.92 4.73
C LEU A 11 1.57 -23.88 3.98
N ARG A 12 0.58 -24.44 4.69
CA ARG A 12 -0.52 -25.18 4.06
C ARG A 12 -1.66 -24.21 3.82
N LEU A 13 -2.03 -24.00 2.55
CA LEU A 13 -3.04 -23.05 2.13
C LEU A 13 -3.99 -23.71 1.11
N ASN A 14 -5.19 -23.16 0.97
CA ASN A 14 -6.15 -23.61 -0.03
C ASN A 14 -5.59 -23.39 -1.44
N LYS A 15 -5.80 -24.37 -2.34
CA LYS A 15 -5.28 -24.33 -3.73
C LYS A 15 -5.71 -23.06 -4.48
N GLN A 16 -6.97 -22.63 -4.31
CA GLN A 16 -7.49 -21.42 -4.95
C GLN A 16 -6.74 -20.16 -4.49
N LEU A 17 -6.39 -20.08 -3.20
CA LEU A 17 -5.66 -18.94 -2.65
C LEU A 17 -4.22 -18.88 -3.19
N ILE A 18 -3.56 -20.03 -3.32
CA ILE A 18 -2.22 -20.13 -3.91
C ILE A 18 -2.24 -19.62 -5.36
N GLU A 19 -3.28 -19.99 -6.11
CA GLU A 19 -3.40 -19.57 -7.51
C GLU A 19 -3.64 -18.07 -7.64
N GLN A 20 -4.52 -17.50 -6.81
CA GLN A 20 -4.75 -16.05 -6.75
C GLN A 20 -3.47 -15.29 -6.41
N ALA A 21 -2.69 -15.77 -5.43
CA ALA A 21 -1.43 -15.15 -5.04
C ALA A 21 -0.41 -15.16 -6.21
N LYS A 22 -0.31 -16.27 -6.94
CA LYS A 22 0.56 -16.36 -8.13
C LYS A 22 0.12 -15.42 -9.24
N GLN A 23 -1.17 -15.35 -9.53
CA GLN A 23 -1.73 -14.47 -10.56
C GLN A 23 -1.47 -13.00 -10.23
N TYR A 24 -1.69 -12.61 -8.98
CA TYR A 24 -1.38 -11.27 -8.51
C TYR A 24 0.12 -10.96 -8.65
N ALA A 25 0.98 -11.85 -8.14
CA ALA A 25 2.43 -11.67 -8.22
C ALA A 25 2.90 -11.50 -9.68
N ALA A 26 2.42 -12.35 -10.59
CA ALA A 26 2.72 -12.25 -12.02
C ALA A 26 2.23 -10.93 -12.64
N LYS A 27 1.01 -10.49 -12.33
CA LYS A 27 0.44 -9.22 -12.81
C LYS A 27 1.28 -8.01 -12.38
N HIS A 28 1.88 -8.08 -11.20
CA HIS A 28 2.67 -7.00 -10.61
C HIS A 28 4.19 -7.16 -10.83
N ASN A 29 4.64 -8.15 -11.62
CA ASN A 29 6.05 -8.50 -11.82
C ASN A 29 6.81 -8.77 -10.51
N LEU A 30 6.15 -9.41 -9.55
CA LEU A 30 6.70 -9.82 -8.25
C LEU A 30 6.72 -11.34 -8.14
N SER A 31 7.59 -11.87 -7.29
CA SER A 31 7.48 -13.26 -6.81
C SER A 31 6.49 -13.38 -5.66
N VAL A 32 5.96 -14.59 -5.45
CA VAL A 32 5.10 -14.87 -4.27
C VAL A 32 5.87 -14.68 -2.97
N SER A 33 7.17 -14.97 -2.96
CA SER A 33 8.02 -14.75 -1.78
C SER A 33 8.17 -13.26 -1.47
N GLU A 34 8.40 -12.41 -2.47
CA GLU A 34 8.46 -10.94 -2.28
C GLU A 34 7.12 -10.39 -1.79
N LEU A 35 6.01 -10.83 -2.37
CA LEU A 35 4.67 -10.41 -1.94
C LEU A 35 4.42 -10.72 -0.45
N VAL A 36 4.79 -11.92 -0.02
CA VAL A 36 4.61 -12.36 1.37
C VAL A 36 5.60 -11.65 2.31
N GLU A 37 6.83 -11.40 1.86
CA GLU A 37 7.83 -10.65 2.61
C GLU A 37 7.36 -9.20 2.85
N THR A 38 6.85 -8.52 1.82
CA THR A 38 6.25 -7.18 1.95
C THR A 38 5.07 -7.19 2.93
N TYR A 39 4.18 -8.18 2.84
CA TYR A 39 3.07 -8.31 3.79
C TYR A 39 3.54 -8.47 5.24
N PHE A 40 4.55 -9.32 5.48
CA PHE A 40 5.11 -9.50 6.82
C PHE A 40 5.88 -8.28 7.34
N LEU A 41 6.48 -7.47 6.47
CA LEU A 41 7.08 -6.19 6.85
C LEU A 41 6.01 -5.21 7.33
N ASN A 42 4.90 -5.10 6.59
CA ASN A 42 3.80 -4.20 6.95
C ASN A 42 3.08 -4.61 8.25
N LEU A 43 3.10 -5.89 8.62
CA LEU A 43 2.53 -6.34 9.91
C LEU A 43 3.23 -5.73 11.13
N LYS A 44 4.51 -5.35 11.01
CA LYS A 44 5.31 -4.80 12.11
C LYS A 44 4.97 -3.34 12.44
N ASP A 45 4.31 -2.61 11.55
CA ASP A 45 3.95 -1.21 11.75
C ASP A 45 2.59 -1.02 12.45
N THR A 46 1.93 -2.10 12.86
CA THR A 46 0.57 -2.02 13.45
C THR A 46 0.54 -1.33 14.83
N ASP A 47 1.69 -1.09 15.47
CA ASP A 47 1.75 -0.35 16.74
C ASP A 47 1.86 1.18 16.57
N ALA A 48 1.95 1.70 15.34
CA ALA A 48 2.06 3.13 15.09
C ALA A 48 1.16 3.58 13.94
N ASP A 49 0.07 4.25 14.34
CA ASP A 49 -0.74 5.16 13.52
C ASP A 49 -1.86 4.50 12.69
N ASP A 50 -3.09 5.00 12.86
CA ASP A 50 -4.33 4.54 12.20
C ASP A 50 -4.35 4.76 10.67
N HIS A 51 -3.21 5.18 10.10
CA HIS A 51 -3.06 5.54 8.70
C HIS A 51 -2.16 4.53 7.99
N THR A 52 -2.73 3.77 7.05
CA THR A 52 -1.94 2.88 6.17
C THR A 52 -0.80 3.65 5.49
N THR A 53 0.33 3.01 5.17
CA THR A 53 1.49 3.63 4.50
C THR A 53 1.09 4.42 3.25
N LEU A 54 0.10 3.94 2.49
CA LEU A 54 -0.45 4.64 1.33
C LEU A 54 -1.11 5.97 1.72
N VAL A 55 -1.88 5.98 2.81
CA VAL A 55 -2.52 7.19 3.34
C VAL A 55 -1.46 8.17 3.81
N GLN A 56 -0.40 7.72 4.50
CA GLN A 56 0.73 8.57 4.90
C GLN A 56 1.46 9.19 3.70
N GLN A 57 1.65 8.44 2.60
CA GLN A 57 2.25 8.99 1.37
C GLN A 57 1.36 10.03 0.67
N LEU A 58 0.04 9.95 0.87
CA LEU A 58 -0.94 10.86 0.29
C LEU A 58 -1.27 12.05 1.21
N THR A 59 -1.05 11.92 2.52
CA THR A 59 -1.25 12.98 3.51
C THR A 59 0.02 13.82 3.64
N GLY A 60 -0.13 15.14 3.66
CA GLY A 60 1.00 16.09 3.69
C GLY A 60 1.32 16.77 2.36
N ILE A 61 0.59 16.46 1.28
CA ILE A 61 0.68 17.21 0.00
C ILE A 61 0.06 18.61 0.16
N LEU A 62 -0.93 18.76 1.04
CA LEU A 62 -1.56 20.05 1.32
C LEU A 62 -0.84 20.77 2.48
N PRO A 63 -0.50 22.06 2.32
CA PRO A 63 0.01 22.86 3.43
C PRO A 63 -1.04 22.97 4.54
N GLU A 64 -0.61 23.01 5.81
CA GLU A 64 -1.51 23.18 6.96
C GLU A 64 -2.32 24.48 6.91
N SER A 65 -1.80 25.50 6.22
CA SER A 65 -2.48 26.77 5.98
C SER A 65 -3.42 26.77 4.78
N ALA A 66 -3.57 25.64 4.08
CA ALA A 66 -4.46 25.55 2.93
C ALA A 66 -5.91 25.62 3.38
N ASP A 67 -6.66 26.60 2.85
CA ASP A 67 -8.11 26.58 2.91
C ASP A 67 -8.64 25.52 1.92
N VAL A 68 -8.72 24.28 2.41
CA VAL A 68 -9.10 23.11 1.62
C VAL A 68 -10.49 23.28 1.02
N GLU A 69 -11.38 23.94 1.75
CA GLU A 69 -12.77 24.15 1.34
C GLU A 69 -12.85 25.13 0.16
N GLN A 70 -12.10 26.22 0.21
CA GLN A 70 -11.99 27.16 -0.91
C GLN A 70 -11.35 26.52 -2.14
N ILE A 71 -10.20 25.86 -1.99
CA ILE A 71 -9.47 25.23 -3.11
C ILE A 71 -10.34 24.16 -3.79
N TYR A 72 -11.03 23.35 -2.99
CA TYR A 72 -11.93 22.33 -3.52
C TYR A 72 -13.15 22.94 -4.23
N GLY A 73 -13.71 24.02 -3.67
CA GLY A 73 -14.81 24.78 -4.29
C GLY A 73 -14.44 25.36 -5.65
N GLU A 74 -13.28 26.02 -5.76
CA GLU A 74 -12.77 26.57 -7.02
C GLU A 74 -12.56 25.46 -8.07
N HIS A 75 -11.97 24.32 -7.68
CA HIS A 75 -11.79 23.18 -8.57
C HIS A 75 -13.12 22.58 -9.06
N LEU A 76 -14.16 22.52 -8.20
CA LEU A 76 -15.48 22.04 -8.60
C LEU A 76 -16.16 22.98 -9.60
N VAL A 77 -16.01 24.30 -9.43
CA VAL A 77 -16.54 25.30 -10.36
C VAL A 77 -15.83 25.22 -11.71
N ASP A 78 -14.50 25.07 -11.74
CA ASP A 78 -13.75 24.90 -12.99
C ASP A 78 -14.14 23.60 -13.73
N LYS A 79 -14.32 22.50 -12.97
CA LYS A 79 -14.60 21.17 -13.54
C LYS A 79 -16.05 21.00 -13.99
N TYR A 80 -17.01 21.57 -13.26
CA TYR A 80 -18.45 21.31 -13.46
C TYR A 80 -19.29 22.58 -13.67
N GLY A 81 -18.72 23.78 -13.61
CA GLY A 81 -19.44 25.05 -13.72
C GLY A 81 -19.84 25.46 -15.15
N LYS A 82 -20.01 24.49 -16.05
CA LYS A 82 -20.63 24.69 -17.37
C LYS A 82 -22.04 24.12 -17.41
#